data_AF-A0A2E1W1K4-F1
#
_entry.id   AF-A0A2E1W1K4-F1
#
_cell.length_a   1.000
_cell.length_b   1.000
_cell.length_c   1.000
_cell.angle_alpha   90.00
_cell.angle_beta   90.00
_cell.angle_gamma   90.00
#
_symmetry.space_group_name_H-M   'P 1'
#
loop_
_entity.id
_entity.type
_entity.pdbx_description
1 polymer ?
#
loop_
_entity_poly.entity_id
_entity_poly.type
_entity_poly.pdbx_seq_one_letter_code
_entity_poly.pdbx_strand_id
1 'polypeptide(L)'
;MFMCLFAPPRGFAFRTNDGVPRAKLVTNQLVRLGRVHSPRIEIHGDNLVVFEVHGLQGRSGGARALGAGLRRAAADQGLYLRIAVASSRTVALLVVQERGGLTVIEPGQEVNSLSSLSLDVMRTLANCQRQGLTPTRQARRKVTEAALAIPLFALLSTLRRWGLSTLGDLTRMSAAKLSERLGPGGMTLQGVARGEEVMLVQPSPVRTVESTSVLEWPTEATSLSARVARQNWALVPDHDVAQEQAFGFRRSA
;
A
#
# COMPACT_ATOMS: atom_id res chain seq x y z
N MET A 1 -11.84 -2.45 -6.20
CA MET A 1 -10.96 -3.52 -5.65
C MET A 1 -9.57 -2.93 -5.49
N PHE A 2 -8.84 -3.33 -4.46
CA PHE A 2 -7.49 -2.88 -4.20
C PHE A 2 -6.48 -3.94 -4.58
N MET A 3 -5.39 -3.51 -5.21
CA MET A 3 -4.26 -4.35 -5.55
C MET A 3 -3.04 -3.87 -4.77
N CYS A 4 -2.45 -4.79 -4.02
CA CYS A 4 -1.27 -4.56 -3.22
C CYS A 4 -0.08 -5.28 -3.84
N LEU A 5 0.99 -4.54 -4.12
CA LEU A 5 2.27 -5.09 -4.57
C LEU A 5 3.28 -4.99 -3.44
N PHE A 6 3.89 -6.11 -3.11
CA PHE A 6 4.94 -6.19 -2.12
C PHE A 6 6.15 -6.90 -2.71
N ALA A 7 7.32 -6.28 -2.65
CA ALA A 7 8.59 -6.93 -2.95
C ALA A 7 9.30 -7.25 -1.62
N PRO A 8 9.25 -8.51 -1.14
CA PRO A 8 9.94 -8.90 0.08
C PRO A 8 11.44 -8.59 -0.06
N PRO A 9 12.11 -8.06 0.98
CA PRO A 9 13.53 -7.73 0.94
C PRO A 9 14.40 -9.00 0.99
N ARG A 10 14.26 -9.86 -0.03
CA ARG A 10 14.95 -11.14 -0.20
C ARG A 10 15.45 -11.24 -1.64
N GLY A 11 16.66 -11.78 -1.82
CA GLY A 11 17.26 -12.05 -3.13
C GLY A 11 18.24 -11.01 -3.66
N PHE A 12 18.83 -11.29 -4.83
CA PHE A 12 19.87 -10.48 -5.48
C PHE A 12 19.41 -9.06 -5.86
N ALA A 13 18.10 -8.86 -5.97
CA ALA A 13 17.46 -7.56 -6.18
C ALA A 13 17.59 -6.60 -4.97
N PHE A 14 18.23 -7.01 -3.87
CA PHE A 14 18.49 -6.18 -2.70
C PHE A 14 19.98 -6.09 -2.33
N ARG A 15 20.89 -6.65 -3.15
CA ARG A 15 22.36 -6.60 -2.93
C ARG A 15 23.02 -5.70 -4.00
N THR A 16 23.57 -4.54 -3.64
CA THR A 16 24.56 -3.78 -4.45
C THR A 16 25.55 -3.07 -3.53
N ASN A 17 26.73 -2.74 -4.06
CA ASN A 17 27.84 -2.07 -3.36
C ASN A 17 27.78 -0.53 -3.42
N ASP A 18 26.72 0.07 -4.00
CA ASP A 18 26.74 1.46 -4.48
C ASP A 18 26.12 2.49 -3.52
N GLY A 19 25.91 2.13 -2.25
CA GLY A 19 25.52 3.07 -1.18
C GLY A 19 24.09 3.65 -1.21
N VAL A 20 23.28 3.41 -2.24
CA VAL A 20 21.85 3.82 -2.28
C VAL A 20 20.96 2.81 -1.55
N PRO A 21 20.02 3.23 -0.65
CA PRO A 21 19.04 2.33 -0.05
C PRO A 21 18.12 1.72 -1.12
N ARG A 22 18.38 0.47 -1.53
CA ARG A 22 17.68 -0.21 -2.64
C ARG A 22 16.16 -0.32 -2.45
N ALA A 23 15.69 -0.22 -1.21
CA ALA A 23 14.27 -0.18 -0.89
C ALA A 23 13.52 1.00 -1.56
N LYS A 24 14.16 2.18 -1.66
CA LYS A 24 13.54 3.34 -2.34
C LYS A 24 13.48 3.12 -3.86
N LEU A 25 14.52 2.51 -4.45
CA LEU A 25 14.56 2.16 -5.87
C LEU A 25 13.48 1.12 -6.23
N VAL A 26 13.37 0.06 -5.43
CA VAL A 26 12.35 -0.98 -5.62
C VAL A 26 10.96 -0.38 -5.43
N THR A 27 10.74 0.46 -4.42
CA THR A 27 9.46 1.19 -4.26
C THR A 27 9.11 2.00 -5.51
N ASN A 28 10.07 2.74 -6.07
CA ASN A 28 9.86 3.49 -7.32
C ASN A 28 9.52 2.57 -8.51
N GLN A 29 10.12 1.39 -8.60
CA GLN A 29 9.77 0.39 -9.62
C GLN A 29 8.33 -0.12 -9.43
N LEU A 30 7.92 -0.40 -8.19
CA LEU A 30 6.53 -0.80 -7.89
C LEU A 30 5.53 0.31 -8.25
N VAL A 31 5.86 1.56 -7.94
CA VAL A 31 5.05 2.73 -8.34
C VAL A 31 4.94 2.80 -9.86
N ARG A 32 6.04 2.61 -10.61
CA ARG A 32 6.01 2.60 -12.09
C ARG A 32 5.12 1.47 -12.64
N LEU A 33 5.20 0.26 -12.07
CA LEU A 33 4.34 -0.87 -12.46
C LEU A 33 2.86 -0.58 -12.18
N GLY A 34 2.54 0.02 -11.02
CA GLY A 34 1.17 0.39 -10.66
C GLY A 34 0.60 1.53 -11.51
N ARG A 35 1.44 2.51 -11.91
CA ARG A 35 1.02 3.74 -12.62
C ARG A 35 0.36 3.45 -13.96
N VAL A 36 0.73 2.34 -14.61
CA VAL A 36 0.12 1.89 -15.88
C VAL A 36 -1.36 1.52 -15.69
N HIS A 37 -1.78 1.24 -14.45
CA HIS A 37 -3.11 0.72 -14.14
C HIS A 37 -3.94 1.65 -13.27
N SER A 38 -3.32 2.57 -12.53
CA SER A 38 -4.04 3.52 -11.68
C SER A 38 -3.22 4.80 -11.46
N PRO A 39 -3.85 5.99 -11.60
CA PRO A 39 -3.21 7.26 -11.27
C PRO A 39 -3.03 7.46 -9.76
N ARG A 40 -3.85 6.78 -8.94
CA ARG A 40 -3.86 6.91 -7.49
C ARG A 40 -3.10 5.76 -6.86
N ILE A 41 -1.86 6.04 -6.46
CA ILE A 41 -0.98 5.08 -5.79
C ILE A 41 -0.66 5.56 -4.37
N GLU A 42 -0.78 4.64 -3.44
CA GLU A 42 -0.48 4.80 -2.04
C GLU A 42 0.78 4.01 -1.69
N ILE A 43 1.77 4.67 -1.09
CA ILE A 43 2.98 4.02 -0.58
C ILE A 43 2.75 3.71 0.90
N HIS A 44 2.84 2.43 1.26
CA HIS A 44 2.67 1.92 2.62
C HIS A 44 4.01 1.48 3.21
N GLY A 45 5.06 2.29 3.02
CA GLY A 45 6.42 1.97 3.42
C GLY A 45 7.26 1.40 2.28
N ASP A 46 8.44 0.89 2.64
CA ASP A 46 9.40 0.39 1.68
C ASP A 46 8.89 -0.88 1.00
N ASN A 47 8.99 -0.91 -0.32
CA ASN A 47 8.65 -2.05 -1.17
C ASN A 47 7.18 -2.48 -1.09
N LEU A 48 6.28 -1.62 -0.61
CA LEU A 48 4.86 -1.91 -0.42
C LEU A 48 4.00 -0.78 -0.98
N VAL A 49 3.28 -1.06 -2.05
CA VAL A 49 2.37 -0.09 -2.69
C VAL A 49 0.98 -0.66 -2.84
N VAL A 50 -0.02 0.20 -2.76
CA VAL A 50 -1.41 -0.14 -3.02
C VAL A 50 -1.97 0.84 -4.04
N PHE A 51 -2.83 0.32 -4.92
CA PHE A 51 -3.63 1.16 -5.81
C PHE A 51 -4.98 0.51 -6.05
N GLU A 52 -5.96 1.35 -6.37
CA GLU A 52 -7.28 0.88 -6.74
C GLU A 52 -7.29 0.45 -8.20
N VAL A 53 -7.97 -0.67 -8.47
CA VAL A 53 -8.18 -1.20 -9.81
C VAL A 53 -9.67 -1.11 -10.12
N HIS A 54 -10.01 -0.23 -11.07
CA HIS A 54 -11.36 -0.10 -11.61
C HIS A 54 -11.48 -0.83 -12.95
N GLY A 55 -12.71 -1.13 -13.39
CA GLY A 55 -12.98 -1.58 -14.76
C GLY A 55 -12.37 -2.94 -15.14
N LEU A 56 -12.20 -3.86 -14.17
CA LEU A 56 -11.75 -5.22 -14.47
C LEU A 56 -12.85 -6.07 -15.13
N GLN A 57 -14.11 -5.66 -15.01
CA GLN A 57 -15.25 -6.27 -15.68
C GLN A 57 -15.14 -6.00 -17.19
N GLY A 58 -14.94 -7.05 -18.00
CA GLY A 58 -14.79 -6.94 -19.45
C GLY A 58 -13.34 -6.92 -19.98
N ARG A 59 -12.32 -6.81 -19.10
CA ARG A 59 -10.92 -7.09 -19.49
C ARG A 59 -10.70 -8.59 -19.48
N SER A 60 -10.20 -9.14 -20.59
CA SER A 60 -9.83 -10.55 -20.70
C SER A 60 -8.92 -10.95 -19.52
N GLY A 61 -9.43 -11.83 -18.64
CA GLY A 61 -8.70 -12.43 -17.53
C GLY A 61 -8.76 -11.75 -16.15
N GLY A 62 -9.45 -10.61 -16.00
CA GLY A 62 -9.76 -9.99 -14.70
C GLY A 62 -8.56 -9.68 -13.77
N ALA A 63 -8.80 -9.62 -12.45
CA ALA A 63 -7.77 -9.34 -11.43
C ALA A 63 -6.60 -10.34 -11.48
N ARG A 64 -6.91 -11.61 -11.75
CA ARG A 64 -5.93 -12.70 -11.79
C ARG A 64 -4.96 -12.55 -12.97
N ALA A 65 -5.46 -12.26 -14.17
CA ALA A 65 -4.59 -12.07 -15.32
C ALA A 65 -3.75 -10.79 -15.21
N LEU A 66 -4.34 -9.71 -14.68
CA LEU A 66 -3.59 -8.48 -14.38
C LEU A 66 -2.44 -8.77 -13.40
N GLY A 67 -2.71 -9.46 -12.30
CA GLY A 67 -1.69 -9.86 -11.33
C GLY A 67 -0.62 -10.76 -11.93
N ALA A 68 -0.99 -11.72 -12.78
CA ALA A 68 -0.04 -12.58 -13.48
C ALA A 68 0.83 -11.79 -14.47
N GLY A 69 0.26 -10.81 -15.17
CA GLY A 69 1.00 -9.88 -16.04
C GLY A 69 2.01 -9.05 -15.25
N LEU A 70 1.59 -8.46 -14.12
CA LEU A 70 2.47 -7.68 -13.25
C LEU A 70 3.61 -8.51 -12.67
N ARG A 71 3.35 -9.76 -12.25
CA ARG A 71 4.41 -10.66 -11.77
C ARG A 71 5.42 -11.00 -12.85
N ARG A 72 4.97 -11.23 -14.09
CA ARG A 72 5.86 -11.49 -15.22
C ARG A 72 6.72 -10.26 -15.54
N ALA A 73 6.08 -9.10 -15.72
CA ALA A 73 6.79 -7.84 -16.01
C ALA A 73 7.81 -7.48 -14.92
N ALA A 74 7.51 -7.78 -13.65
CA ALA A 74 8.45 -7.58 -12.55
C ALA A 74 9.58 -8.63 -12.55
N ALA A 75 9.28 -9.90 -12.85
CA ALA A 75 10.27 -10.96 -12.95
C ALA A 75 11.27 -10.70 -14.08
N ASP A 76 10.83 -10.14 -15.20
CA ASP A 76 11.70 -9.69 -16.31
C ASP A 76 12.70 -8.61 -15.87
N GLN A 77 12.38 -7.88 -14.80
CA GLN A 77 13.26 -6.88 -14.15
C GLN A 77 14.01 -7.45 -12.94
N GLY A 78 13.96 -8.77 -12.72
CA GLY A 78 14.61 -9.45 -11.59
C GLY A 78 13.91 -9.26 -10.23
N LEU A 79 12.66 -8.78 -10.22
CA LEU A 79 11.88 -8.54 -9.00
C LEU A 79 10.88 -9.66 -8.74
N TYR A 80 10.94 -10.23 -7.53
CA TYR A 80 9.95 -11.19 -7.07
C TYR A 80 8.85 -10.50 -6.28
N LEU A 81 7.67 -10.38 -6.89
CA LEU A 81 6.51 -9.78 -6.25
C LEU A 81 5.61 -10.80 -5.56
N ARG A 82 5.16 -10.42 -4.37
CA ARG A 82 3.92 -10.87 -3.77
C ARG A 82 2.82 -9.88 -4.11
N ILE A 83 1.68 -10.38 -4.55
CA ILE A 83 0.54 -9.58 -4.99
C ILE A 83 -0.70 -10.10 -4.28
N ALA A 84 -1.45 -9.19 -3.67
CA ALA A 84 -2.77 -9.47 -3.13
C ALA A 84 -3.82 -8.56 -3.78
N VAL A 85 -4.97 -9.12 -4.14
CA VAL A 85 -6.14 -8.36 -4.61
C VAL A 85 -7.31 -8.66 -3.69
N ALA A 86 -8.01 -7.64 -3.21
CA ALA A 86 -9.18 -7.79 -2.36
C ALA A 86 -10.15 -6.60 -2.52
N SER A 87 -11.37 -6.71 -2.00
CA SER A 87 -12.31 -5.57 -1.96
C SER A 87 -11.91 -4.49 -0.95
N SER A 88 -11.10 -4.84 0.06
CA SER A 88 -10.60 -3.96 1.12
C SER A 88 -9.07 -3.79 1.04
N ARG A 89 -8.61 -2.56 1.20
CA ARG A 89 -7.17 -2.23 1.27
C ARG A 89 -6.50 -2.98 2.43
N THR A 90 -7.12 -2.99 3.60
CA THR A 90 -6.61 -3.67 4.81
C THR A 90 -6.38 -5.15 4.54
N VAL A 91 -7.34 -5.81 3.88
CA VAL A 91 -7.26 -7.24 3.56
C VAL A 91 -6.09 -7.50 2.62
N ALA A 92 -5.96 -6.73 1.54
CA ALA A 92 -4.85 -6.87 0.61
C ALA A 92 -3.49 -6.67 1.30
N LEU A 93 -3.38 -5.66 2.16
CA LEU A 93 -2.16 -5.35 2.93
C LEU A 93 -1.78 -6.45 3.92
N LEU A 94 -2.73 -7.09 4.61
CA LEU A 94 -2.43 -8.18 5.55
C LEU A 94 -2.02 -9.45 4.79
N VAL A 95 -2.80 -9.82 3.77
CA VAL A 95 -2.63 -11.08 3.04
C VAL A 95 -1.29 -11.15 2.33
N VAL A 96 -0.82 -10.04 1.75
CA VAL A 96 0.45 -10.00 1.03
C VAL A 96 1.67 -10.27 1.91
N GLN A 97 1.55 -10.05 3.22
CA GLN A 97 2.66 -10.26 4.17
C GLN A 97 2.91 -11.75 4.44
N GLU A 98 1.85 -12.55 4.50
CA GLU A 98 1.96 -13.99 4.78
C GLU A 98 1.89 -14.85 3.52
N ARG A 99 1.04 -14.50 2.56
CA ARG A 99 0.86 -15.30 1.35
C ARG A 99 1.86 -14.92 0.28
N GLY A 100 2.54 -15.93 -0.27
CA GLY A 100 3.44 -15.77 -1.39
C GLY A 100 2.71 -15.71 -2.73
N GLY A 101 3.37 -15.15 -3.73
CA GLY A 101 2.88 -15.16 -5.10
C GLY A 101 1.68 -14.25 -5.36
N LEU A 102 0.68 -14.71 -6.12
CA LEU A 102 -0.52 -13.94 -6.45
C LEU A 102 -1.71 -14.53 -5.69
N THR A 103 -2.32 -13.73 -4.82
CA THR A 103 -3.57 -14.06 -4.13
C THR A 103 -4.66 -13.12 -4.56
N VAL A 104 -5.80 -13.66 -4.99
CA VAL A 104 -7.02 -12.88 -5.30
C VAL A 104 -8.09 -13.35 -4.33
N ILE A 105 -8.65 -12.40 -3.59
CA ILE A 105 -9.75 -12.60 -2.65
C ILE A 105 -10.98 -11.96 -3.27
N GLU A 106 -11.97 -12.80 -3.55
CA GLU A 106 -13.24 -12.36 -4.09
C GLU A 106 -14.07 -11.63 -3.02
N PRO A 107 -14.93 -10.69 -3.42
CA PRO A 107 -15.81 -9.98 -2.49
C PRO A 107 -16.64 -10.96 -1.65
N GLY A 108 -16.67 -10.75 -0.33
CA GLY A 108 -17.35 -11.61 0.63
C GLY A 108 -16.49 -12.76 1.17
N GLN A 109 -15.27 -12.97 0.66
CA GLN A 109 -14.33 -13.99 1.15
C GLN A 109 -13.22 -13.43 2.04
N GLU A 110 -13.28 -12.14 2.40
CA GLU A 110 -12.24 -11.44 3.16
C GLU A 110 -12.07 -12.04 4.55
N VAL A 111 -13.15 -12.16 5.32
CA VAL A 111 -13.11 -12.68 6.70
C VAL A 111 -12.60 -14.12 6.72
N ASN A 112 -13.07 -14.95 5.80
CA ASN A 112 -12.61 -16.34 5.66
C ASN A 112 -11.11 -16.39 5.34
N SER A 113 -10.66 -15.56 4.40
CA SER A 113 -9.26 -15.50 3.98
C SER A 113 -8.34 -15.00 5.11
N LEU A 114 -8.79 -14.01 5.88
CA LEU A 114 -8.06 -13.45 7.02
C LEU A 114 -8.02 -14.42 8.21
N SER A 115 -9.06 -15.23 8.42
CA SER A 115 -9.21 -16.07 9.62
C SER A 115 -8.02 -16.98 9.92
N SER A 116 -7.33 -17.44 8.87
CA SER A 116 -6.16 -18.33 8.95
C SER A 116 -4.83 -17.62 9.13
N LEU A 117 -4.79 -16.29 8.98
CA LEU A 117 -3.55 -15.52 9.11
C LEU A 117 -3.12 -15.43 10.58
N SER A 118 -1.81 -15.43 10.84
CA SER A 118 -1.31 -15.26 12.20
C SER A 118 -1.54 -13.83 12.69
N LEU A 119 -1.71 -13.66 14.00
CA LEU A 119 -1.67 -12.32 14.63
C LEU A 119 -0.37 -11.57 14.35
N ASP A 120 0.72 -12.28 14.03
CA ASP A 120 2.01 -11.69 13.70
C ASP A 120 2.03 -10.96 12.35
N VAL A 121 1.04 -11.21 11.50
CA VAL A 121 0.84 -10.46 10.26
C VAL A 121 0.69 -8.96 10.53
N MET A 122 -0.02 -8.56 11.60
CA MET A 122 -0.23 -7.17 11.96
C MET A 122 1.08 -6.49 12.37
N ARG A 123 1.93 -7.21 13.12
CA ARG A 123 3.27 -6.72 13.48
C ARG A 123 4.15 -6.60 12.25
N THR A 124 4.10 -7.59 11.36
CA THR A 124 4.87 -7.61 10.12
C THR A 124 4.49 -6.42 9.23
N LEU A 125 3.19 -6.21 9.01
CA LEU A 125 2.67 -5.07 8.26
C LEU A 125 3.09 -3.73 8.89
N ALA A 126 2.89 -3.57 10.20
CA ALA A 126 3.27 -2.34 10.91
C ALA A 126 4.78 -2.06 10.81
N ASN A 127 5.61 -3.11 10.80
CA ASN A 127 7.06 -2.96 10.62
C ASN A 127 7.41 -2.56 9.17
N CYS A 128 6.80 -3.18 8.17
CA CYS A 128 6.97 -2.80 6.75
C CYS A 128 6.58 -1.33 6.52
N GLN A 129 5.44 -0.90 7.08
CA GLN A 129 4.95 0.47 6.98
C GLN A 129 5.89 1.50 7.63
N ARG A 130 6.65 1.11 8.65
CA ARG A 130 7.64 1.99 9.29
C ARG A 130 8.95 2.12 8.53
N GLN A 131 9.31 1.16 7.67
CA GLN A 131 10.63 1.12 7.02
C GLN A 131 10.79 2.24 5.97
N GLY A 132 9.74 2.59 5.23
CA GLY A 132 9.77 3.64 4.20
C GLY A 132 9.50 5.07 4.69
N LEU A 133 9.37 5.27 6.00
CA LEU A 133 9.21 6.60 6.58
C LEU A 133 10.60 7.20 6.87
N THR A 134 11.00 8.21 6.11
CA THR A 134 12.11 9.13 6.41
C THR A 134 11.67 10.29 7.33
N PRO A 135 11.27 10.02 8.59
CA PRO A 135 11.52 10.99 9.65
C PRO A 135 12.15 10.34 10.90
N THR A 136 12.59 11.20 11.83
CA THR A 136 13.27 10.87 13.10
C THR A 136 12.57 9.72 13.86
N ARG A 137 13.34 8.90 14.59
CA ARG A 137 12.84 7.74 15.39
C ARG A 137 11.59 8.03 16.23
N GLN A 138 11.40 9.28 16.69
CA GLN A 138 10.23 9.72 17.47
C GLN A 138 8.94 9.85 16.66
N ALA A 139 8.99 10.31 15.41
CA ALA A 139 7.80 10.39 14.54
C ALA A 139 7.27 8.99 14.22
N ARG A 140 8.17 8.01 14.04
CA ARG A 140 7.84 6.59 13.79
C ARG A 140 7.04 5.92 14.92
N ARG A 141 7.28 6.33 16.17
CA ARG A 141 6.58 5.75 17.34
C ARG A 141 5.18 6.34 17.50
N LYS A 142 5.04 7.65 17.33
CA LYS A 142 3.77 8.37 17.53
C LYS A 142 2.63 7.94 16.60
N VAL A 143 2.90 7.60 15.33
CA VAL A 143 1.82 7.33 14.35
C VAL A 143 1.04 6.04 14.65
N THR A 144 1.71 4.93 14.97
CA THR A 144 1.00 3.68 15.34
C THR A 144 0.44 3.71 16.75
N GLU A 145 1.04 4.49 17.64
CA GLU A 145 0.70 4.54 19.07
C GLU A 145 -0.50 5.47 19.33
N ALA A 146 -0.66 6.54 18.52
CA ALA A 146 -1.81 7.44 18.57
C ALA A 146 -3.13 6.75 18.20
N ALA A 147 -3.13 5.83 17.23
CA ALA A 147 -4.34 5.12 16.80
C ALA A 147 -4.76 4.00 17.76
N LEU A 148 -3.81 3.37 18.46
CA LEU A 148 -4.07 2.18 19.29
C LEU A 148 -4.09 2.46 20.80
N ALA A 149 -3.68 3.65 21.25
CA ALA A 149 -3.46 4.06 22.66
C ALA A 149 -2.41 3.22 23.43
N ILE A 150 -2.36 1.92 23.19
CA ILE A 150 -1.39 0.94 23.69
C ILE A 150 -0.51 0.51 22.52
N PRO A 151 0.82 0.38 22.68
CA PRO A 151 1.68 -0.06 21.60
C PRO A 151 1.31 -1.48 21.11
N LEU A 152 1.30 -1.66 19.79
CA LEU A 152 0.87 -2.90 19.13
C LEU A 152 1.50 -4.17 19.71
N PHE A 153 2.78 -4.13 20.06
CA PHE A 153 3.45 -5.31 20.63
C PHE A 153 2.85 -5.74 21.97
N ALA A 154 2.40 -4.79 22.80
CA ALA A 154 1.80 -5.07 24.10
C ALA A 154 0.39 -5.65 23.93
N LEU A 155 -0.40 -5.11 23.01
CA LEU A 155 -1.70 -5.68 22.62
C LEU A 155 -1.55 -7.12 22.15
N LEU A 156 -0.67 -7.37 21.17
CA LEU A 156 -0.41 -8.72 20.65
C LEU A 156 0.11 -9.67 21.73
N SER A 157 0.95 -9.20 22.65
CA SER A 157 1.43 -10.02 23.76
C SER A 157 0.31 -10.43 24.71
N THR A 158 -0.64 -9.54 24.99
CA THR A 158 -1.82 -9.87 25.79
C THR A 158 -2.72 -10.87 25.08
N LEU A 159 -2.97 -10.69 23.79
CA LEU A 159 -3.77 -11.62 22.98
C LEU A 159 -3.14 -13.03 22.95
N ARG A 160 -1.82 -13.12 22.80
CA ARG A 160 -1.09 -14.40 22.89
C ARG A 160 -1.19 -15.06 24.26
N ARG A 161 -1.11 -14.27 25.35
CA ARG A 161 -1.35 -14.79 26.72
C ARG A 161 -2.76 -15.31 26.92
N TRP A 162 -3.73 -14.87 26.11
CA TRP A 162 -5.08 -15.42 26.11
C TRP A 162 -5.23 -16.65 25.18
N GLY A 163 -4.15 -17.14 24.59
CA GLY A 163 -4.14 -18.31 23.72
C GLY A 163 -4.53 -18.03 22.26
N LEU A 164 -4.63 -16.77 21.86
CA LEU A 164 -5.02 -16.40 20.49
C LEU A 164 -3.77 -16.40 19.61
N SER A 165 -3.88 -16.98 18.42
CA SER A 165 -2.76 -17.11 17.49
C SER A 165 -3.09 -16.61 16.09
N THR A 166 -4.38 -16.57 15.72
CA THR A 166 -4.86 -16.16 14.41
C THR A 166 -5.76 -14.93 14.47
N LEU A 167 -5.93 -14.26 13.32
CA LEU A 167 -6.92 -13.20 13.18
C LEU A 167 -8.35 -13.74 13.40
N GLY A 168 -8.62 -14.99 13.01
CA GLY A 168 -9.91 -15.63 13.25
C GLY A 168 -10.23 -15.81 14.73
N ASP A 169 -9.22 -16.07 15.56
CA ASP A 169 -9.42 -16.15 17.01
C ASP A 169 -9.83 -14.79 17.58
N LEU A 170 -9.20 -13.71 17.08
CA LEU A 170 -9.50 -12.34 17.50
C LEU A 170 -10.89 -11.88 17.05
N THR A 171 -11.35 -12.25 15.85
CA THR A 171 -12.70 -11.87 15.38
C THR A 171 -13.82 -12.56 16.14
N ARG A 172 -13.57 -13.78 16.65
CA ARG A 172 -14.52 -14.56 17.47
C ARG A 172 -14.60 -14.09 18.93
N MET A 173 -13.65 -13.27 19.39
CA MET A 173 -13.71 -12.70 20.73
C MET A 173 -14.90 -11.76 20.89
N SER A 174 -15.52 -11.78 22.07
CA SER A 174 -16.55 -10.80 22.41
C SER A 174 -15.96 -9.39 22.49
N ALA A 175 -16.69 -8.42 21.93
CA ALA A 175 -16.31 -7.01 21.97
C ALA A 175 -16.21 -6.49 23.42
N ALA A 176 -17.07 -6.95 24.33
CA ALA A 176 -17.03 -6.59 25.74
C ALA A 176 -15.67 -6.96 26.40
N LYS A 177 -15.23 -8.21 26.22
CA LYS A 177 -13.95 -8.69 26.80
C LYS A 177 -12.73 -7.97 26.21
N LEU A 178 -12.79 -7.60 24.93
CA LEU A 178 -11.74 -6.81 24.29
C LEU A 178 -11.73 -5.37 24.81
N SER A 179 -12.89 -4.71 24.88
CA SER A 179 -13.02 -3.34 25.35
C SER A 179 -12.58 -3.20 26.82
N GLU A 180 -13.02 -4.09 27.70
CA GLU A 180 -12.69 -4.05 29.14
C GLU A 180 -11.19 -4.15 29.42
N ARG A 181 -10.44 -4.93 28.63
CA ARG A 181 -9.04 -5.27 28.94
C ARG A 181 -8.00 -4.66 28.01
N LEU A 182 -8.38 -4.34 26.76
CA LEU A 182 -7.50 -3.77 25.75
C LEU A 182 -8.00 -2.40 25.25
N GLY A 183 -9.17 -1.97 25.70
CA GLY A 183 -9.73 -0.66 25.37
C GLY A 183 -9.93 -0.46 23.87
N PRO A 184 -9.86 0.80 23.41
CA PRO A 184 -10.02 1.16 22.00
C PRO A 184 -9.04 0.41 21.08
N GLY A 185 -7.79 0.22 21.49
CA GLY A 185 -6.79 -0.48 20.69
C GLY A 185 -7.15 -1.93 20.38
N GLY A 186 -7.76 -2.64 21.34
CA GLY A 186 -8.28 -3.99 21.11
C GLY A 186 -9.40 -4.03 20.07
N MET A 187 -10.30 -3.04 20.11
CA MET A 187 -11.39 -2.90 19.14
C MET A 187 -10.87 -2.57 17.74
N THR A 188 -9.88 -1.67 17.64
CA THR A 188 -9.20 -1.34 16.38
C THR A 188 -8.56 -2.59 15.75
N LEU A 189 -7.85 -3.41 16.54
CA LEU A 189 -7.26 -4.65 16.03
C LEU A 189 -8.33 -5.66 15.58
N GLN A 190 -9.46 -5.71 16.27
CA GLN A 190 -10.57 -6.57 15.86
C GLN A 190 -11.18 -6.10 14.53
N GLY A 191 -11.35 -4.80 14.33
CA GLY A 191 -11.80 -4.24 13.04
C GLY A 191 -10.82 -4.57 11.90
N VAL A 192 -9.51 -4.39 12.14
CA VAL A 192 -8.47 -4.81 11.19
C VAL A 192 -8.56 -6.31 10.87
N ALA A 193 -8.79 -7.16 11.88
CA ALA A 193 -8.94 -8.61 11.69
C ALA A 193 -10.21 -9.01 10.92
N ARG A 194 -11.26 -8.17 10.94
CA ARG A 194 -12.46 -8.30 10.09
C ARG A 194 -12.25 -7.76 8.67
N GLY A 195 -11.12 -7.12 8.40
CA GLY A 195 -10.83 -6.50 7.11
C GLY A 195 -11.47 -5.12 6.94
N GLU A 196 -11.92 -4.49 8.02
CA GLU A 196 -12.42 -3.11 8.00
C GLU A 196 -11.29 -2.15 7.58
N GLU A 197 -11.65 -1.05 6.90
CA GLU A 197 -10.70 -0.02 6.50
C GLU A 197 -10.24 0.80 7.71
N VAL A 198 -9.32 0.23 8.47
CA VAL A 198 -8.73 0.83 9.66
C VAL A 198 -7.25 1.04 9.38
N MET A 199 -6.83 2.30 9.26
CA MET A 199 -5.43 2.65 9.00
C MET A 199 -4.58 2.59 10.26
N LEU A 200 -3.75 1.55 10.36
CA LEU A 200 -2.72 1.45 11.42
C LEU A 200 -1.59 2.47 11.21
N VAL A 201 -1.26 2.78 9.95
CA VAL A 201 -0.28 3.78 9.53
C VAL A 201 -0.81 4.48 8.29
N GLN A 202 -0.73 5.81 8.28
CA GLN A 202 -1.14 6.62 7.13
C GLN A 202 -0.19 6.41 5.95
N PRO A 203 -0.71 6.10 4.74
CA PRO A 203 0.12 6.01 3.55
C PRO A 203 0.66 7.38 3.14
N SER A 204 1.81 7.40 2.47
CA SER A 204 2.25 8.59 1.75
C SER A 204 1.62 8.59 0.36
N PRO A 205 0.78 9.58 0.02
CA PRO A 205 0.23 9.70 -1.32
C PRO A 205 1.35 10.04 -2.29
N VAL A 206 1.40 9.36 -3.43
CA VAL A 206 2.32 9.74 -4.50
C VAL A 206 1.77 11.01 -5.17
N ARG A 207 2.31 12.18 -4.83
CA ARG A 207 1.96 13.44 -5.50
C ARG A 207 2.32 13.33 -6.97
N THR A 208 1.36 13.62 -7.83
CA THR A 208 1.59 13.73 -9.27
C THR A 208 0.99 15.02 -9.77
N VAL A 209 1.74 15.71 -10.63
CA VAL A 209 1.21 16.80 -11.45
C VAL A 209 0.73 16.18 -12.74
N GLU A 210 -0.57 16.26 -12.99
CA GLU A 210 -1.15 15.99 -14.32
C GLU A 210 -0.73 17.11 -15.26
N SER A 211 0.33 16.90 -16.03
CA SER A 211 0.69 17.82 -17.11
C SER A 211 -0.19 17.53 -18.32
N THR A 212 -1.30 18.25 -18.45
CA THR A 212 -2.06 18.28 -19.70
C THR A 212 -1.34 19.23 -20.64
N SER A 213 -0.50 18.72 -21.53
CA SER A 213 0.02 19.50 -22.65
C SER A 213 -0.99 19.45 -23.79
N VAL A 214 -1.60 20.59 -24.11
CA VAL A 214 -2.31 20.75 -25.38
C VAL A 214 -1.25 20.81 -26.47
N LEU A 215 -1.28 19.86 -27.40
CA LEU A 215 -0.41 19.91 -28.58
C LEU A 215 -0.95 21.02 -29.48
N GLU A 216 -0.21 22.12 -29.60
CA GLU A 216 -0.51 23.17 -30.58
C GLU A 216 -0.15 22.59 -31.96
N TRP A 217 -1.16 22.37 -32.80
CA TRP A 217 -0.96 21.80 -34.13
C TRP A 217 -0.47 22.89 -35.08
N PRO A 218 0.45 22.61 -36.03
CA PRO A 218 0.76 23.55 -37.10
C PRO A 218 -0.52 23.86 -37.88
N THR A 219 -0.84 25.14 -38.08
CA THR A 219 -2.13 25.68 -38.56
C THR A 219 -2.60 25.23 -39.96
N GLU A 220 -1.97 24.23 -40.58
CA GLU A 220 -2.25 23.75 -41.94
C GLU A 220 -2.87 22.34 -41.96
N ALA A 221 -3.91 22.09 -41.16
CA ALA A 221 -4.71 20.87 -41.27
C ALA A 221 -6.21 21.19 -41.36
N THR A 222 -6.65 21.50 -42.58
CA THR A 222 -8.05 21.52 -42.98
C THR A 222 -8.56 20.08 -43.16
N SER A 223 -9.00 19.46 -42.07
CA SER A 223 -10.15 18.54 -42.03
C SER A 223 -10.27 17.91 -40.63
N LEU A 224 -11.49 17.97 -40.10
CA LEU A 224 -11.99 17.33 -38.87
C LEU A 224 -11.09 16.20 -38.32
N SER A 225 -10.33 16.46 -37.25
CA SER A 225 -9.60 15.41 -36.53
C SER A 225 -9.54 15.67 -35.03
N ALA A 226 -9.78 14.60 -34.29
CA ALA A 226 -10.13 14.57 -32.87
C ALA A 226 -9.04 15.07 -31.92
N ARG A 227 -9.48 15.67 -30.80
CA ARG A 227 -8.67 15.95 -29.62
C ARG A 227 -8.22 14.63 -28.99
N VAL A 228 -6.98 14.19 -29.26
CA VAL A 228 -6.34 13.11 -28.49
C VAL A 228 -5.51 13.75 -27.37
N ALA A 229 -6.07 13.80 -26.16
CA ALA A 229 -5.28 14.09 -24.97
C ALA A 229 -4.40 12.86 -24.67
N ARG A 230 -3.07 12.99 -24.77
CA ARG A 230 -2.17 12.00 -24.18
C ARG A 230 -2.05 12.30 -22.70
N GLN A 231 -2.57 11.43 -21.84
CA GLN A 231 -2.28 11.48 -20.41
C GLN A 231 -0.89 10.89 -20.17
N ASN A 232 0.06 11.75 -19.81
CA ASN A 232 1.41 11.35 -19.43
C ASN A 232 1.63 11.68 -17.95
N TRP A 233 2.16 10.71 -17.19
CA TRP A 233 2.19 10.77 -15.72
C TRP A 233 3.64 10.84 -15.23
N ALA A 234 4.15 12.06 -14.98
CA ALA A 234 5.52 12.26 -14.48
C ALA A 234 5.62 12.05 -12.96
N LEU A 235 6.77 11.55 -12.47
CA LEU A 235 7.09 11.50 -11.04
C LEU A 235 7.66 12.86 -10.62
N VAL A 236 7.16 13.45 -9.53
CA VAL A 236 7.83 14.59 -8.90
C VAL A 236 8.98 14.05 -8.05
N PRO A 237 10.23 14.48 -8.26
CA PRO A 237 11.34 14.07 -7.40
C PRO A 237 11.24 14.69 -6.00
N ASP A 238 11.61 13.94 -4.96
CA ASP A 238 11.56 14.41 -3.56
C ASP A 238 12.42 15.67 -3.26
N HIS A 239 13.38 16.04 -4.12
CA HIS A 239 14.29 17.16 -3.86
C HIS A 239 13.63 18.54 -4.00
N ASP A 240 12.51 18.67 -4.70
CA ASP A 240 11.82 19.95 -4.87
C ASP A 240 10.92 20.31 -3.67
N VAL A 241 10.59 19.35 -2.82
CA VAL A 241 9.71 19.55 -1.66
C VAL A 241 10.36 20.44 -0.59
N ALA A 242 11.69 20.53 -0.55
CA ALA A 242 12.41 21.37 0.39
C ALA A 242 12.52 22.84 -0.06
N GLN A 243 12.36 23.15 -1.35
CA GLN A 243 12.50 24.53 -1.85
C GLN A 243 11.16 25.29 -1.89
N GLU A 244 10.02 24.61 -2.03
CA GLU A 244 8.70 25.26 -2.03
C GLU A 244 8.24 25.77 -0.65
N GLN A 245 8.79 25.27 0.45
CA GLN A 245 8.50 25.80 1.79
C GLN A 245 9.32 27.06 2.15
N ALA A 246 10.29 27.45 1.32
CA ALA A 246 11.14 28.62 1.56
C ALA A 246 10.64 29.90 0.89
N PHE A 247 9.79 29.82 -0.14
CA PHE A 247 9.26 31.00 -0.82
C PHE A 247 7.84 31.32 -0.35
N GLY A 248 7.78 32.02 0.79
CA GLY A 248 6.58 32.71 1.24
C GLY A 248 6.18 33.80 0.24
N PHE A 249 5.16 33.54 -0.57
CA PHE A 249 4.53 34.56 -1.39
C PHE A 249 3.69 35.46 -0.48
N ARG A 250 4.22 36.65 -0.15
CA ARG A 250 3.44 37.75 0.44
C ARG A 250 2.31 38.07 -0.54
N ARG A 251 1.07 37.93 -0.10
CA ARG A 251 -0.07 38.60 -0.75
C ARG A 251 0.05 40.09 -0.43
N SER A 252 0.33 40.90 -1.45
CA SER A 252 0.15 42.35 -1.37
C SER A 252 -1.33 42.67 -1.56
N ALA A 253 -1.80 43.59 -0.69
CA ALA A 253 -3.07 44.32 -0.59
C ALA A 253 -4.18 44.04 -1.62
#